data_AF-A0A7L9QC96-F1
#
_entry.id   AF-A0A7L9QC96-F1
#
_cell.length_a   1.000
_cell.length_b   1.000
_cell.length_c   1.000
_cell.angle_alpha   90.00
_cell.angle_beta   90.00
_cell.angle_gamma   90.00
#
_symmetry.space_group_name_H-M   'P 1'
#
loop_
_entity.id
_entity.type
_entity.pdbx_description
1 polymer ?
#
loop_
_entity_poly.entity_id
_entity_poly.type
_entity_poly.pdbx_seq_one_letter_code
_entity_poly.pdbx_strand_id
1 'polypeptide(L)' 'MPQMSPMMWFSLFIIFSITMILFNQLNFFSYKPNMIKKMSEKIKSKNMNWKW' A
#
# COMPACT_ATOMS: atom_id res chain seq x y z
N MET A 1 -36.04 -16.03 14.25
CA MET A 1 -34.98 -15.48 15.11
C MET A 1 -33.97 -16.59 15.40
N PRO A 2 -32.80 -16.63 14.72
CA PRO A 2 -31.75 -17.57 15.06
C PRO A 2 -31.01 -17.01 16.28
N GLN A 3 -30.91 -17.79 17.36
CA GLN A 3 -30.07 -17.42 18.49
C GLN A 3 -28.62 -17.36 18.01
N MET A 4 -28.06 -16.16 17.97
CA MET A 4 -26.69 -15.92 17.56
C MET A 4 -25.78 -16.46 18.66
N SER A 5 -25.00 -17.49 18.34
CA SER A 5 -24.09 -18.07 19.31
C SER A 5 -23.04 -17.03 19.73
N PRO A 6 -22.70 -16.91 21.02
CA PRO A 6 -21.86 -15.82 21.54
C PRO A 6 -20.45 -15.74 20.92
N MET A 7 -19.95 -16.84 20.38
CA MET A 7 -18.55 -16.94 19.92
C MET A 7 -18.29 -16.46 18.49
N MET A 8 -19.31 -16.41 17.63
CA MET A 8 -19.09 -16.09 16.20
C MET A 8 -18.66 -14.65 15.99
N TRP A 9 -19.10 -13.73 16.85
CA TRP A 9 -18.76 -12.31 16.73
C TRP A 9 -17.27 -12.03 16.95
N PHE A 10 -16.67 -12.68 17.95
CA PHE A 10 -15.24 -12.52 18.22
C PHE A 10 -14.38 -13.08 17.07
N SER A 11 -14.76 -14.23 16.51
CA SER A 11 -14.07 -14.81 15.35
C SER A 11 -14.18 -13.90 14.11
N LEU A 12 -15.36 -13.36 13.83
CA LEU A 12 -15.59 -12.40 12.74
C LEU A 12 -14.74 -11.13 12.93
N PHE A 13 -14.65 -10.62 14.16
CA PHE A 13 -13.83 -9.44 14.47
C PHE A 13 -12.33 -9.69 14.22
N ILE A 14 -11.82 -10.87 14.59
CA ILE A 14 -10.41 -11.24 14.35
C ILE A 14 -10.12 -11.34 12.85
N ILE A 15 -10.98 -12.04 12.10
CA ILE A 15 -10.81 -12.20 10.65
C ILE A 15 -10.87 -10.83 9.94
N PHE A 16 -11.81 -9.97 10.34
CA PHE A 16 -11.91 -8.61 9.82
C PHE A 16 -10.64 -7.78 10.13
N SER A 17 -10.12 -7.87 11.35
CA SER A 17 -8.92 -7.13 11.74
C SER A 17 -7.68 -7.58 10.95
N ILE A 18 -7.49 -8.89 10.77
CA ILE A 18 -6.36 -9.44 9.99
C ILE A 18 -6.46 -9.01 8.52
N THR A 19 -7.65 -9.09 7.92
CA THR A 19 -7.85 -8.66 6.53
C THR A 19 -7.60 -7.16 6.35
N MET A 20 -7.99 -6.32 7.30
CA MET A 20 -7.72 -4.88 7.29
C MET A 20 -6.20 -4.58 7.37
N ILE A 21 -5.46 -5.29 8.22
CA ILE A 21 -4.00 -5.12 8.35
C ILE A 21 -3.30 -5.53 7.05
N LEU A 22 -3.64 -6.68 6.49
CA LEU A 22 -3.06 -7.16 5.22
C LEU A 22 -3.37 -6.19 4.07
N PHE A 23 -4.59 -5.66 4.02
CA PHE A 23 -4.97 -4.66 3.01
C PHE A 23 -4.13 -3.39 3.12
N ASN A 24 -3.88 -2.89 4.33
CA ASN A 24 -3.01 -1.73 4.54
C ASN A 24 -1.56 -1.99 4.14
N GLN A 25 -1.03 -3.17 4.44
CA GLN A 25 0.32 -3.57 4.01
C GLN A 25 0.42 -3.62 2.48
N LEU A 26 -0.55 -4.25 1.82
CA LEU A 26 -0.60 -4.30 0.36
C LEU A 26 -0.70 -2.91 -0.25
N ASN A 27 -1.49 -2.01 0.33
CA ASN A 27 -1.61 -0.63 -0.15
C ASN A 27 -0.28 0.14 0.03
N PHE A 28 0.38 -0.02 1.18
CA PHE A 28 1.68 0.59 1.45
C PHE A 28 2.76 0.12 0.46
N PHE A 29 2.86 -1.19 0.19
CA PHE A 29 3.85 -1.72 -0.76
C PHE A 29 3.47 -1.50 -2.23
N SER A 30 2.18 -1.40 -2.54
CA SER A 30 1.66 -1.02 -3.86
C SER A 30 1.95 0.45 -4.18
N TYR A 31 2.16 1.28 -3.16
CA TYR A 31 2.67 2.64 -3.30
C TYR A 31 4.14 2.60 -3.74
N LYS A 32 4.35 2.26 -5.01
CA LYS A 32 5.68 2.21 -5.62
C LYS A 32 6.33 3.59 -5.50
N PRO A 33 7.64 3.66 -5.23
CA PRO A 33 8.43 4.88 -5.33
C PRO A 33 8.64 5.27 -6.81
N ASN A 34 7.57 5.34 -7.61
CA ASN A 34 7.59 5.87 -8.98
C ASN A 34 8.04 7.34 -8.99
N MET A 35 7.98 8.03 -7.85
CA MET A 35 8.56 9.35 -7.67
C MET A 35 10.09 9.36 -7.78
N ILE A 36 10.78 8.30 -7.33
CA ILE A 36 12.25 8.19 -7.43
C ILE A 36 12.68 7.97 -8.89
N LYS A 37 11.93 7.18 -9.66
CA LYS A 37 12.19 7.02 -11.11
C LYS A 37 11.90 8.30 -11.90
N LYS A 38 10.82 9.03 -11.61
CA LYS A 38 10.57 10.34 -12.23
C LYS A 38 11.64 11.38 -11.90
N MET A 39 12.19 11.35 -10.68
CA MET A 39 13.29 12.23 -10.28
C MET A 39 14.58 11.92 -11.08
N SER A 40 14.93 10.63 -11.24
CA SER A 40 16.12 10.25 -11.99
C SER A 40 15.99 10.49 -13.50
N GLU A 41 14.80 10.37 -14.08
CA GLU A 41 14.52 10.78 -15.45
C GLU A 41 14.62 12.30 -15.65
N LYS A 42 14.11 13.11 -14.70
CA LYS A 42 14.30 14.58 -14.71
C LYS A 42 15.77 15.00 -14.61
N ILE A 43 16.59 14.25 -13.87
CA ILE A 43 18.03 14.52 -13.75
C ILE A 43 18.75 14.13 -15.05
N LYS A 44 18.40 13.00 -15.67
CA LYS A 44 18.96 12.59 -16.98
C LYS A 44 18.57 13.54 -18.11
N SER A 45 17.35 14.11 -18.10
CA SER A 45 16.96 15.14 -19.07
C SER A 45 17.64 16.49 -18.82
N LYS A 46 18.26 16.68 -17.65
CA LYS A 46 19.11 17.83 -17.33
C LYS A 46 20.59 17.54 -17.63
N ASN A 47 20.88 16.67 -18.61
CA ASN A 47 22.11 16.75 -19.39
C ASN A 47 22.03 18.03 -20.25
N MET A 48 22.14 19.16 -19.57
CA MET A 48 22.43 20.43 -20.21
C MET A 48 23.80 20.25 -20.85
N ASN A 49 23.80 20.29 -22.18
CA ASN A 49 25.00 20.34 -23.01
C ASN A 49 25.90 21.45 -22.48
N TRP A 50 26.85 21.10 -21.61
CA TRP A 50 28.03 21.91 -21.35
C TRP A 50 28.91 21.77 -22.59
N LYS A 51 28.51 22.49 -23.64
CA LYS A 51 29.45 23.00 -24.61
C LYS A 51 29.86 24.35 -24.05
N TRP A 52 31.01 24.37 -23.38
CA TRP A 52 32.04 25.41 -23.46
C TRP A 52 33.32 24.81 -22.89
#